data_AF-A0A349J8Q3-F1
#
_entry.id   AF-A0A349J8Q3-F1
#
_cell.length_a   1.000
_cell.length_b   1.000
_cell.length_c   1.000
_cell.angle_alpha   90.00
_cell.angle_beta   90.00
_cell.angle_gamma   90.00
#
_symmetry.space_group_name_H-M   'P 1'
#
loop_
_entity.id
_entity.type
_entity.pdbx_description
1 polymer ?
#
loop_
_entity_poly.entity_id
_entity_poly.type
_entity_poly.pdbx_seq_one_letter_code
_entity_poly.pdbx_strand_id
1 'polypeptide(L)' 'IIVDSSADWGVSDPLAVPKTARLMLERGIPRAQVEATCYRNAIAAYHLDEQDWLNPPAIDQRVLFSGNSVLRGQKPVVE' A
#
# COMPACT_ATOMS: atom_id res chain seq x y z
N ILE A 1 2.23 2.37 16.27
CA ILE A 1 2.54 0.98 15.86
C ILE A 1 2.12 0.83 14.40
N ILE A 2 2.99 0.29 13.55
CA ILE A 2 2.71 0.05 12.13
C ILE A 2 3.02 -1.43 11.85
N VAL A 3 2.19 -2.08 11.04
CA VAL A 3 2.48 -3.41 10.47
C VAL A 3 3.04 -3.21 9.06
N ASP A 4 4.29 -3.61 8.84
CA ASP A 4 4.92 -3.59 7.52
C ASP A 4 4.81 -4.95 6.80
N SER A 5 5.34 -5.05 5.58
CA SER A 5 5.29 -6.26 4.75
C SER A 5 6.18 -7.41 5.26
N SER A 6 7.02 -7.17 6.27
CA SER A 6 7.76 -8.23 6.97
C SER A 6 7.03 -8.70 8.23
N ALA A 7 6.16 -7.86 8.79
CA ALA A 7 5.39 -8.01 10.03
C ALA A 7 6.22 -8.32 11.31
N ASP A 8 7.45 -8.82 11.20
CA ASP A 8 8.43 -8.96 12.29
C ASP A 8 9.89 -9.25 11.83
N TRP A 9 10.33 -8.80 10.64
CA TRP A 9 11.70 -8.98 10.10
C TRP A 9 12.01 -10.35 9.44
N GLY A 10 10.99 -11.11 9.03
CA GLY A 10 11.13 -12.33 8.21
C GLY A 10 11.23 -12.09 6.70
N VAL A 11 11.06 -13.15 5.90
CA VAL A 11 10.96 -13.04 4.43
C VAL A 11 9.73 -12.20 4.08
N SER A 12 9.94 -11.15 3.28
CA SER A 12 8.84 -10.28 2.82
C SER A 12 7.75 -11.09 2.13
N ASP A 13 6.52 -10.91 2.60
CA ASP A 13 5.32 -11.45 1.98
C ASP A 13 4.36 -10.29 1.68
N PRO A 14 3.99 -10.03 0.41
CA PRO A 14 3.06 -8.96 0.07
C PRO A 14 1.68 -9.12 0.74
N LEU A 15 1.36 -10.32 1.25
CA LEU A 15 0.14 -10.61 1.98
C LEU A 15 0.31 -10.60 3.51
N ALA A 16 1.48 -10.25 4.04
CA ALA A 16 1.72 -10.22 5.49
C ALA A 16 0.77 -9.24 6.21
N VAL A 17 0.62 -8.02 5.69
CA VAL A 17 -0.27 -7.00 6.26
C VAL A 17 -1.73 -7.50 6.38
N PRO A 18 -2.39 -7.98 5.30
CA PRO A 18 -3.77 -8.47 5.42
C PRO A 18 -3.88 -9.77 6.24
N LYS A 19 -2.89 -10.66 6.22
CA LYS A 19 -2.89 -11.87 7.08
C LYS A 19 -2.84 -11.49 8.57
N THR A 20 -1.98 -10.54 8.93
CA THR A 20 -1.86 -10.03 10.30
C THR A 20 -3.13 -9.29 10.72
N ALA A 21 -3.71 -8.44 9.85
CA ALA A 21 -4.99 -7.78 10.12
C ALA A 21 -6.12 -8.77 10.42
N ARG A 22 -6.22 -9.85 9.62
CA ARG A 22 -7.21 -10.91 9.83
C ARG A 22 -7.00 -11.61 11.18
N LEU A 23 -5.76 -11.98 11.51
CA LEU A 23 -5.44 -12.58 12.80
C LEU A 23 -5.79 -11.65 13.96
N MET A 24 -5.50 -10.36 13.86
CA MET A 24 -5.85 -9.38 14.89
C MET A 24 -7.37 -9.36 15.15
N LEU A 25 -8.18 -9.35 14.08
CA LEU A 25 -9.64 -9.41 14.19
C LEU A 25 -10.12 -10.74 14.80
N GLU A 26 -9.56 -11.89 14.37
CA GLU A 26 -9.86 -13.22 14.93
C GLU A 26 -9.52 -13.31 16.43
N ARG A 27 -8.56 -12.51 16.91
CA ARG A 27 -8.16 -12.44 18.33
C ARG A 27 -8.92 -11.37 19.12
N GLY A 28 -9.90 -10.70 18.52
CA GLY A 28 -10.74 -9.71 19.21
C GLY A 28 -10.11 -8.33 19.37
N ILE A 29 -9.05 -8.01 18.62
CA ILE A 29 -8.52 -6.64 18.60
C ILE A 29 -9.56 -5.71 17.93
N PRO A 30 -9.89 -4.56 18.54
CA PRO A 30 -10.85 -3.61 17.98
C PRO A 30 -10.49 -3.20 16.54
N ARG A 31 -11.50 -3.17 15.66
CA ARG A 31 -11.33 -2.77 14.25
C ARG A 31 -10.60 -1.44 14.08
N ALA A 32 -10.89 -0.45 14.93
CA ALA A 32 -10.23 0.86 14.90
C ALA A 32 -8.71 0.75 15.15
N GLN A 33 -8.27 -0.17 16.01
CA GLN A 33 -6.84 -0.40 16.24
C GLN A 33 -6.20 -1.14 15.05
N VAL A 34 -6.90 -2.09 14.45
CA VAL A 34 -6.45 -2.77 13.22
C VAL A 34 -6.29 -1.77 12.06
N GLU A 35 -7.27 -0.88 11.87
CA GLU A 35 -7.18 0.18 10.86
C GLU A 35 -6.04 1.16 11.18
N ALA A 36 -5.86 1.50 12.46
CA ALA A 36 -4.76 2.37 12.86
C ALA A 36 -3.40 1.76 12.51
N THR A 37 -3.15 0.49 12.88
CA THR A 37 -1.84 -0.15 12.70
C THR A 37 -1.55 -0.60 11.27
N CYS A 38 -2.57 -0.96 10.49
CA CYS A 38 -2.42 -1.38 9.10
C CYS A 38 -2.55 -0.25 8.06
N TYR A 39 -3.00 0.95 8.45
CA TYR A 39 -3.25 2.03 7.51
C TYR A 39 -2.96 3.43 8.07
N ARG A 40 -3.76 3.91 9.05
CA ARG A 40 -3.74 5.33 9.45
C ARG A 40 -2.41 5.79 10.03
N ASN A 41 -1.74 4.93 10.81
CA ASN A 41 -0.46 5.28 11.41
C ASN A 41 0.64 5.42 10.35
N ALA A 42 0.59 4.66 9.25
CA ALA A 42 1.56 4.78 8.17
C ALA A 42 1.37 6.11 7.42
N ILE A 43 0.13 6.46 7.09
CA ILE A 43 -0.20 7.77 6.48
C ILE A 43 0.31 8.91 7.35
N ALA A 44 0.01 8.87 8.65
CA ALA A 44 0.45 9.91 9.58
C ALA A 44 1.97 9.97 9.75
N ALA A 45 2.67 8.83 9.80
CA ALA A 45 4.12 8.78 10.01
C ALA A 45 4.92 9.20 8.78
N TYR A 46 4.44 8.84 7.58
CA TYR A 46 5.12 9.12 6.31
C TYR A 46 4.56 10.35 5.58
N HIS A 47 3.60 11.05 6.18
CA HIS A 47 2.95 12.24 5.63
C HIS A 47 2.41 12.02 4.20
N LEU A 48 1.71 10.88 4.00
CA LEU A 48 1.10 10.54 2.72
C LEU A 48 -0.22 11.30 2.55
N ASP A 49 -0.58 11.63 1.31
CA ASP A 49 -1.90 12.16 0.96
C ASP A 49 -2.79 11.04 0.42
N GLU A 50 -3.92 10.78 1.07
CA GLU A 50 -4.87 9.76 0.61
C GLU A 50 -5.48 10.10 -0.77
N GLN A 51 -5.47 11.37 -1.15
CA GLN A 51 -5.96 11.79 -2.46
C GLN A 51 -5.13 11.21 -3.60
N ASP A 52 -3.86 10.85 -3.37
CA ASP A 52 -3.00 10.26 -4.40
C ASP A 52 -3.58 8.96 -4.98
N TRP A 53 -4.34 8.19 -4.20
CA TRP A 53 -5.00 6.96 -4.65
C TRP A 53 -6.53 7.01 -4.65
N LEU A 54 -7.15 7.93 -3.89
CA LEU A 54 -8.60 8.13 -3.92
C LEU A 54 -9.05 8.98 -5.11
N ASN A 55 -8.18 9.85 -5.62
CA ASN A 55 -8.43 10.68 -6.80
C ASN A 55 -7.15 10.75 -7.67
N PRO A 56 -6.70 9.62 -8.22
CA PRO A 56 -5.48 9.59 -9.02
C PRO A 56 -5.66 10.41 -10.30
N PRO A 57 -4.60 11.05 -10.80
CA PRO A 57 -4.63 11.68 -12.11
C PRO A 57 -4.88 10.63 -13.21
N ALA A 58 -5.45 11.08 -14.34
CA ALA A 58 -5.62 10.22 -15.51
C ALA A 58 -4.30 9.58 -15.92
N ILE A 59 -4.35 8.28 -16.24
CA ILE A 59 -3.16 7.50 -16.56
C ILE A 59 -2.65 7.86 -17.96
N ASP A 60 -1.35 8.17 -18.08
CA ASP A 60 -0.63 8.18 -19.37
C ASP A 60 0.65 7.35 -19.25
N GLN A 61 0.61 6.10 -19.73
CA GLN A 61 1.74 5.17 -19.66
C GLN A 61 2.88 5.49 -20.64
N ARG A 62 2.78 6.55 -21.43
CA ARG A 62 3.87 7.05 -22.29
C ARG A 62 4.85 7.93 -21.51
N VAL A 63 4.43 8.48 -20.37
CA VAL A 63 5.27 9.31 -19.51
C VAL A 63 6.41 8.46 -18.93
N LEU A 64 7.62 9.02 -18.99
CA LEU A 64 8.83 8.38 -18.45
C LEU A 64 9.16 8.94 -17.07
N PHE A 65 9.55 8.05 -16.15
CA PHE A 65 10.10 8.46 -14.85
C PHE A 65 11.62 8.42 -14.90
N SER A 66 12.27 9.59 -14.86
CA SER A 66 13.72 9.71 -15.01
C SER A 66 14.26 8.96 -16.24
N GLY A 67 13.54 9.04 -17.36
CA GLY A 67 13.88 8.35 -18.61
C GLY A 67 13.52 6.85 -18.66
N ASN A 68 12.96 6.28 -17.59
CA ASN A 68 12.59 4.87 -17.53
C ASN A 68 11.08 4.65 -17.73
N SER A 69 10.72 3.48 -18.24
CA SER A 69 9.34 2.98 -18.32
C SER A 69 9.19 1.65 -17.59
N VAL A 70 8.02 1.40 -17.02
CA VAL A 70 7.63 0.09 -16.47
C VAL A 70 7.19 -0.91 -17.55
N LEU A 71 6.91 -0.43 -18.77
CA LEU A 71 6.48 -1.27 -19.88
C LEU A 71 7.63 -2.17 -20.37
N ARG A 72 7.28 -3.40 -20.75
CA ARG A 72 8.10 -4.49 -21.27
C ARG A 72 7.41 -5.12 -22.49
N GLY A 73 7.10 -4.30 -23.49
CA GLY A 73 6.45 -4.72 -24.76
C GLY A 73 4.92 -4.58 -24.80
N GLN A 74 4.28 -4.13 -23.72
CA GLN A 74 2.85 -3.81 -23.72
C GLN A 74 2.57 -2.53 -24.53
N LYS A 75 1.36 -2.44 -25.09
CA LYS A 75 0.85 -1.18 -25.66
C LYS A 75 0.48 -0.22 -24.51
N PRO A 76 0.94 1.04 -24.52
CA PRO A 76 0.58 2.00 -23.47
C PRO A 76 -0.93 2.27 -23.40
N VAL A 77 -1.46 2.36 -22.18
CA VAL A 77 -2.81 2.87 -21.89
C VAL A 77 -2.75 4.36 -21.62
N VAL A 78 -3.72 5.09 -22.17
CA VAL A 78 -3.98 6.51 -21.90
C VAL A 78 -5.47 6.66 -21.58
N GLU A 79 -5.79 7.21 -20.42
CA GLU A 79 -7.16 7.47 -19.95
C GLU A 79 -7.63 8.90 -20.27
#